data_AF-A0A314U8M4-F1
#
_entry.id   AF-A0A314U8M4-F1
#
_cell.length_a   1.000
_cell.length_b   1.000
_cell.length_c   1.000
_cell.angle_alpha   90.00
_cell.angle_beta   90.00
_cell.angle_gamma   90.00
#
_symmetry.space_group_name_H-M   'P 1'
#
loop_
_entity.id
_entity.type
_entity.pdbx_description
1 polymer ?
#
loop_
_entity_poly.entity_id
_entity_poly.type
_entity_poly.pdbx_seq_one_letter_code
_entity_poly.pdbx_strand_id
1 'polypeptide(L)'
;MELTLITSILEETPIRFFKCIGRLTTTLKNTGVISFASIAPFDDDQVQSHYLGLWKSYGHLIDYVNFQFYAYDQGTTVAQFIDYFKTQSSNQLQWWKVLASFISDGSGGLSPENGFFTACHRLKSEQKLHGISVCSADDSQENQFPL
;
A
#
# COMPACT_ATOMS: atom_id res chain seq x y z
N MET A 1 18.41 -0.33 4.13
CA MET A 1 17.47 0.49 4.92
C MET A 1 16.25 0.73 4.05
N GLU A 2 15.06 0.41 4.57
CA GLU A 2 13.75 0.67 3.93
C GLU A 2 13.25 2.05 4.37
N LEU A 3 12.68 2.82 3.45
CA LEU A 3 11.91 4.01 3.79
C LEU A 3 10.46 3.78 3.36
N THR A 4 9.57 3.59 4.33
CA THR A 4 8.13 3.65 4.13
C THR A 4 7.65 5.04 4.47
N LEU A 5 7.02 5.71 3.51
CA LEU A 5 6.49 7.05 3.70
C LEU A 5 5.06 6.95 4.23
N ILE A 6 4.90 7.22 5.53
CA ILE A 6 3.61 7.19 6.23
C ILE A 6 3.13 8.64 6.40
N THR A 7 1.81 8.80 6.24
CA THR A 7 0.87 9.94 6.30
C THR A 7 1.20 11.30 6.96
N SER A 8 2.37 11.55 7.54
CA SER A 8 2.67 12.78 8.31
C SER A 8 2.82 14.07 7.48
N ILE A 9 2.42 14.10 6.21
CA ILE A 9 2.49 15.29 5.34
C ILE A 9 1.16 15.52 4.57
N LEU A 10 0.05 14.94 5.03
CA LEU A 10 -1.27 15.16 4.40
C LEU A 10 -1.91 16.53 4.72
N GLU A 11 -1.33 17.29 5.66
CA GLU A 11 -1.74 18.67 5.98
C GLU A 11 -1.23 19.71 4.97
N GLU A 12 -0.25 19.35 4.14
CA GLU A 12 0.29 20.21 3.10
C GLU A 12 -0.52 20.09 1.80
N THR A 13 -0.40 21.06 0.90
CA THR A 13 -1.01 20.90 -0.44
C THR A 13 -0.41 19.67 -1.16
N PRO A 14 -1.19 18.98 -2.03
CA PRO A 14 -0.69 17.85 -2.81
C PRO A 14 0.63 18.14 -3.54
N ILE A 15 0.78 19.37 -4.05
CA ILE A 15 1.98 19.82 -4.77
C ILE A 15 3.22 19.85 -3.87
N ARG A 16 3.09 20.39 -2.66
CA ARG A 16 4.22 20.46 -1.72
C ARG A 16 4.58 19.07 -1.24
N PHE A 17 3.59 18.25 -0.89
CA PHE A 17 3.77 16.86 -0.51
C PHE A 17 4.63 16.10 -1.54
N PHE A 18 4.18 16.05 -2.80
CA PHE A 18 4.86 15.21 -3.76
C PHE A 18 6.26 15.73 -4.14
N LYS A 19 6.47 17.05 -4.12
CA LYS A 19 7.79 17.64 -4.39
C LYS A 19 8.77 17.35 -3.26
N CYS A 20 8.36 17.49 -2.01
CA CYS A 20 9.22 17.24 -0.86
C CYS A 20 9.61 15.76 -0.80
N ILE A 21 8.61 14.87 -0.86
CA ILE A 21 8.82 13.43 -0.82
C ILE A 21 9.63 12.95 -2.03
N GLY A 22 9.29 13.40 -3.24
CA GLY A 22 10.01 13.03 -4.45
C GLY A 22 11.49 13.43 -4.42
N ARG A 23 11.80 14.64 -3.94
CA ARG A 23 13.20 15.10 -3.77
C ARG A 23 13.95 14.29 -2.71
N LEU A 24 13.32 14.01 -1.57
CA LEU A 24 13.91 13.19 -0.52
C LEU A 24 14.28 11.81 -1.06
N THR A 25 13.31 11.11 -1.69
CA THR A 25 13.53 9.78 -2.26
C THR A 25 14.60 9.80 -3.34
N THR A 26 14.60 10.82 -4.21
CA THR A 26 15.63 11.01 -5.24
C THR A 26 17.02 11.11 -4.62
N THR A 27 17.18 11.98 -3.60
CA THR A 27 18.47 12.17 -2.94
C THR A 27 18.93 10.88 -2.27
N LEU A 28 18.07 10.20 -1.51
CA LEU A 28 18.43 8.98 -0.80
C LEU A 28 18.81 7.83 -1.73
N LYS A 29 18.13 7.69 -2.88
CA LYS A 29 18.51 6.70 -3.89
C LYS A 29 19.82 7.06 -4.59
N ASN A 30 19.98 8.33 -4.99
CA ASN A 30 21.19 8.77 -5.71
C ASN A 30 22.45 8.71 -4.85
N THR A 31 22.33 8.88 -3.52
CA THR A 31 23.45 8.75 -2.59
C THR A 31 23.69 7.31 -2.14
N GLY A 32 22.87 6.35 -2.59
CA GLY A 32 22.98 4.93 -2.22
C GLY A 32 22.58 4.63 -0.77
N VAL A 33 21.93 5.57 -0.07
CA VAL A 33 21.47 5.39 1.32
C VAL A 33 20.32 4.39 1.38
N ILE A 34 19.44 4.40 0.36
CA ILE A 34 18.38 3.40 0.20
C ILE A 34 18.50 2.73 -1.16
N SER A 35 18.22 1.44 -1.21
CA SER A 35 18.10 0.67 -2.45
C SER A 35 16.66 0.62 -2.96
N PHE A 36 15.69 0.87 -2.09
CA PHE A 36 14.27 0.82 -2.44
C PHE A 36 13.42 1.83 -1.67
N ALA A 37 12.24 2.13 -2.19
CA ALA A 37 11.25 2.99 -1.57
C ALA A 37 9.82 2.47 -1.82
N SER A 38 8.96 2.55 -0.81
CA SER A 38 7.54 2.21 -0.90
C SER A 38 6.67 3.35 -0.39
N ILE A 39 5.40 3.35 -0.80
CA ILE A 39 4.37 4.29 -0.35
C ILE A 39 3.14 3.53 0.13
N ALA A 40 2.39 4.08 1.09
CA ALA A 40 1.25 3.38 1.69
C ALA A 40 -0.05 4.23 1.64
N PRO A 41 -0.64 4.47 0.45
CA PRO A 41 -1.93 5.15 0.33
C PRO A 41 -3.10 4.28 0.78
N PHE A 42 -4.28 4.88 0.95
CA PHE A 42 -5.56 4.19 1.19
C PHE A 42 -6.70 4.88 0.43
N ASP A 43 -7.91 4.32 0.48
CA ASP A 43 -9.07 4.77 -0.30
C ASP A 43 -9.74 6.02 0.30
N ASP A 44 -9.04 7.14 0.20
CA ASP A 44 -9.52 8.47 0.59
C ASP A 44 -9.11 9.49 -0.48
N ASP A 45 -10.03 10.37 -0.87
CA ASP A 45 -9.82 11.32 -1.98
C ASP A 45 -8.64 12.27 -1.72
N GLN A 46 -8.50 12.75 -0.49
CA GLN A 46 -7.40 13.64 -0.12
C GLN A 46 -6.09 12.85 -0.22
N VAL A 47 -5.99 11.69 0.42
CA VAL A 47 -4.81 10.82 0.40
C VAL A 47 -4.42 10.47 -1.03
N GLN A 48 -5.36 10.00 -1.85
CA GLN A 48 -5.10 9.61 -3.22
C GLN A 48 -4.59 10.77 -4.07
N SER A 49 -5.14 11.97 -3.91
CA SER A 49 -4.67 13.16 -4.65
C SER A 49 -3.17 13.42 -4.41
N HIS A 50 -2.70 13.28 -3.16
CA HIS A 50 -1.30 13.45 -2.79
C HIS A 50 -0.40 12.39 -3.42
N TYR A 51 -0.75 11.12 -3.21
CA TYR A 51 0.03 9.99 -3.68
C TYR A 51 0.01 9.86 -5.20
N LEU A 52 -1.10 10.17 -5.88
CA LEU A 52 -1.16 10.20 -7.35
C LEU A 52 -0.25 11.29 -7.94
N GLY A 53 -0.17 12.45 -7.31
CA GLY A 53 0.79 13.50 -7.71
C GLY A 53 2.24 13.04 -7.60
N LEU A 54 2.57 12.35 -6.49
CA LEU A 54 3.87 11.72 -6.29
C LEU A 54 4.16 10.63 -7.32
N TRP A 55 3.19 9.78 -7.61
CA TRP A 55 3.35 8.72 -8.57
C TRP A 55 3.56 9.22 -9.99
N LYS A 56 2.76 10.19 -10.44
CA LYS A 56 2.89 10.77 -11.78
C LYS A 56 4.23 11.47 -11.97
N SER A 57 4.77 12.10 -10.93
CA SER A 57 6.01 12.88 -11.00
C SER A 57 7.27 12.06 -10.68
N TYR A 58 7.17 11.10 -9.77
CA TYR A 58 8.29 10.38 -9.14
C TYR A 58 8.08 8.86 -9.04
N GLY A 59 7.05 8.29 -9.67
CA GLY A 59 6.72 6.86 -9.57
C GLY A 59 7.82 5.92 -10.04
N HIS A 60 8.72 6.39 -10.92
CA HIS A 60 9.92 5.64 -11.32
C HIS A 60 10.90 5.39 -10.17
N LEU A 61 10.80 6.14 -9.07
CA LEU A 61 11.59 5.95 -7.85
C LEU A 61 10.91 5.01 -6.85
N ILE A 62 9.64 4.68 -7.05
CA ILE A 62 8.83 3.90 -6.11
C ILE A 62 8.80 2.44 -6.56
N ASP A 63 9.22 1.55 -5.69
CA ASP A 63 9.36 0.12 -5.99
C ASP A 63 8.07 -0.64 -5.72
N TYR A 64 7.30 -0.27 -4.70
CA TYR A 64 6.04 -0.92 -4.35
C TYR A 64 5.02 0.07 -3.76
N VAL A 65 3.74 -0.28 -3.90
CA VAL A 65 2.63 0.43 -3.29
C VAL A 65 1.99 -0.48 -2.25
N ASN A 66 2.23 -0.17 -0.98
CA ASN A 66 1.70 -0.87 0.18
C ASN A 66 0.30 -0.32 0.48
N PHE A 67 -0.62 -0.43 -0.49
CA PHE A 67 -1.98 0.10 -0.34
C PHE A 67 -2.65 -0.50 0.89
N GLN A 68 -3.26 0.32 1.74
CA GLN A 68 -3.83 -0.12 3.01
C GLN A 68 -5.25 -0.67 2.79
N PHE A 69 -5.38 -1.90 2.30
CA PHE A 69 -6.67 -2.55 2.09
C PHE A 69 -7.44 -2.80 3.39
N TYR A 70 -6.76 -2.73 4.53
CA TYR A 70 -7.38 -2.76 5.85
C TYR A 70 -8.06 -1.44 6.24
N ALA A 71 -7.95 -0.38 5.44
CA ALA A 71 -8.74 0.83 5.61
C ALA A 71 -10.19 0.67 5.10
N TYR A 72 -10.47 -0.40 4.34
CA TYR A 72 -11.85 -0.80 4.04
C TYR A 72 -12.53 -1.39 5.28
N ASP A 73 -13.85 -1.38 5.29
CA ASP A 73 -14.64 -1.87 6.43
C ASP A 73 -14.30 -3.31 6.82
N GLN A 74 -14.31 -3.57 8.13
CA GLN A 74 -14.25 -4.91 8.68
C GLN A 74 -15.38 -5.78 8.10
N GLY A 75 -15.09 -7.03 7.78
CA GLY A 75 -16.05 -7.94 7.14
C GLY A 75 -16.10 -7.82 5.61
N THR A 76 -15.14 -7.09 5.01
CA THR A 76 -14.89 -7.14 3.57
C THR A 76 -14.77 -8.59 3.11
N THR A 77 -15.54 -8.97 2.09
CA THR A 77 -15.53 -10.32 1.52
C THR A 77 -14.41 -10.52 0.50
N VAL A 78 -14.11 -11.78 0.15
CA VAL A 78 -13.17 -12.12 -0.93
C VAL A 78 -13.53 -11.43 -2.25
N ALA A 79 -14.82 -11.34 -2.59
CA ALA A 79 -15.26 -10.70 -3.82
C ALA A 79 -15.00 -9.19 -3.81
N GLN A 80 -15.40 -8.51 -2.72
CA GLN A 80 -15.15 -7.08 -2.54
C GLN A 80 -13.65 -6.77 -2.56
N PHE A 81 -12.84 -7.54 -1.84
CA PHE A 81 -11.39 -7.36 -1.84
C PHE A 81 -10.79 -7.45 -3.24
N ILE A 82 -11.20 -8.43 -4.04
CA ILE A 82 -10.71 -8.58 -5.42
C ILE A 82 -11.11 -7.39 -6.29
N ASP A 83 -12.31 -6.84 -6.12
CA ASP A 83 -12.78 -5.68 -6.88
C ASP A 83 -12.09 -4.39 -6.43
N TYR A 84 -11.85 -4.21 -5.13
CA TYR A 84 -11.00 -3.15 -4.61
C TYR A 84 -9.58 -3.27 -5.16
N PHE A 85 -8.97 -4.46 -5.09
CA PHE A 85 -7.62 -4.67 -5.61
C PHE A 85 -7.51 -4.31 -7.09
N LYS A 86 -8.48 -4.70 -7.92
CA LYS A 86 -8.52 -4.34 -9.34
C LYS A 86 -8.69 -2.85 -9.55
N THR A 87 -9.57 -2.20 -8.78
CA THR A 87 -9.78 -0.75 -8.83
C THR A 87 -8.47 -0.04 -8.52
N GLN A 88 -7.85 -0.39 -7.38
CA GLN A 88 -6.61 0.19 -6.89
C GLN A 88 -5.40 -0.14 -7.77
N SER A 89 -5.42 -1.24 -8.53
CA SER A 89 -4.36 -1.62 -9.48
C SER A 89 -4.65 -1.21 -10.92
N SER A 90 -5.70 -0.43 -11.16
CA SER A 90 -6.11 -0.07 -12.51
C SER A 90 -5.23 1.04 -13.11
N ASN A 91 -5.16 1.07 -14.44
CA ASN A 91 -4.48 2.14 -15.17
C ASN A 91 -5.09 3.53 -14.92
N GLN A 92 -6.32 3.62 -14.38
CA GLN A 92 -6.91 4.92 -14.02
C GLN A 92 -6.14 5.56 -12.86
N LEU A 93 -5.77 4.77 -11.86
CA LEU A 93 -4.93 5.21 -10.74
C LEU A 93 -3.42 5.08 -11.04
N GLN A 94 -3.07 4.36 -12.11
CA GLN A 94 -1.72 4.20 -12.66
C GLN A 94 -0.75 3.39 -11.76
N TRP A 95 -1.21 2.81 -10.65
CA TRP A 95 -0.39 1.96 -9.78
C TRP A 95 -0.12 0.59 -10.43
N TRP A 96 1.14 0.23 -10.65
CA TRP A 96 1.48 -1.03 -11.34
C TRP A 96 2.12 -2.10 -10.43
N LYS A 97 2.37 -1.80 -9.14
CA LYS A 97 2.96 -2.72 -8.16
C LYS A 97 2.29 -2.63 -6.79
N VAL A 98 0.97 -2.76 -6.80
CA VAL A 98 0.17 -2.80 -5.57
C VAL A 98 0.39 -4.14 -4.87
N LEU A 99 0.71 -4.08 -3.57
CA LEU A 99 0.76 -5.24 -2.70
C LEU A 99 -0.63 -5.50 -2.10
N ALA A 100 -1.01 -6.77 -1.95
CA ALA A 100 -2.15 -7.10 -1.11
C ALA A 100 -1.80 -6.79 0.36
N SER A 101 -2.77 -6.40 1.19
CA SER A 101 -2.49 -6.12 2.60
C SER A 101 -3.66 -6.41 3.52
N PHE A 102 -3.35 -6.68 4.78
CA PHE A 102 -4.33 -6.80 5.87
C PHE A 102 -3.73 -6.25 7.18
N ILE A 103 -4.60 -5.98 8.15
CA ILE A 103 -4.21 -5.58 9.50
C ILE A 103 -4.35 -6.79 10.45
N SER A 104 -3.34 -7.05 11.28
CA SER A 104 -3.24 -8.24 12.15
C SER A 104 -4.05 -8.12 13.43
N ASP A 105 -4.51 -6.93 13.80
CA ASP A 105 -5.48 -6.74 14.89
C ASP A 105 -6.93 -7.08 14.48
N GLY A 106 -7.16 -7.34 13.18
CA GLY A 106 -8.47 -7.70 12.62
C GLY A 106 -9.48 -6.55 12.58
N SER A 107 -9.07 -5.31 12.80
CA SER A 107 -9.96 -4.15 12.90
C SER A 107 -10.55 -3.67 11.55
N GLY A 108 -10.04 -4.16 10.42
CA GLY A 108 -10.49 -3.73 9.10
C GLY A 108 -10.15 -4.66 7.95
N GLY A 109 -10.79 -4.42 6.81
CA GLY A 109 -10.59 -5.15 5.56
C GLY A 109 -10.95 -6.63 5.60
N LEU A 110 -10.32 -7.38 4.70
CA LEU A 110 -10.46 -8.84 4.58
C LEU A 110 -9.36 -9.50 5.42
N SER A 111 -9.75 -10.17 6.50
CA SER A 111 -8.81 -10.82 7.42
C SER A 111 -8.32 -12.19 6.92
N PRO A 112 -7.18 -12.68 7.45
CA PRO A 112 -6.64 -14.02 7.15
C PRO A 112 -7.67 -15.15 7.27
N GLU A 113 -8.37 -15.21 8.39
CA GLU A 113 -9.35 -16.25 8.72
C GLU A 113 -10.62 -16.18 7.86
N ASN A 114 -10.91 -15.02 7.27
CA ASN A 114 -12.08 -14.80 6.43
C ASN A 114 -11.78 -14.87 4.91
N GLY A 115 -10.60 -15.37 4.53
CA GLY A 115 -10.30 -15.71 3.13
C GLY A 115 -9.35 -14.77 2.42
N PHE A 116 -8.58 -13.94 3.13
CA PHE A 116 -7.50 -13.13 2.53
C PHE A 116 -6.56 -13.97 1.66
N PHE A 117 -6.12 -15.13 2.16
CA PHE A 117 -5.23 -16.01 1.39
C PHE A 117 -5.94 -16.66 0.19
N THR A 118 -7.25 -16.86 0.24
CA THR A 118 -8.04 -17.30 -0.93
C THR A 118 -8.01 -16.22 -2.03
N ALA A 119 -8.19 -14.95 -1.65
CA ALA A 119 -8.06 -13.83 -2.58
C ALA A 119 -6.63 -13.75 -3.16
N CYS A 120 -5.61 -13.88 -2.31
CA CYS A 120 -4.21 -13.89 -2.76
C CYS A 120 -3.90 -15.03 -3.72
N HIS A 121 -4.41 -16.25 -3.48
CA HIS A 121 -4.24 -17.38 -4.40
C HIS A 121 -4.82 -17.07 -5.78
N ARG A 122 -5.99 -16.44 -5.84
CA ARG A 122 -6.60 -15.98 -7.10
C ARG A 122 -5.74 -14.92 -7.79
N LEU A 123 -5.29 -13.90 -7.06
CA LEU A 123 -4.43 -12.86 -7.63
C LEU A 123 -3.10 -13.44 -8.14
N LYS A 124 -2.54 -14.42 -7.44
CA LYS A 124 -1.33 -15.15 -7.85
C LYS A 124 -1.56 -15.95 -9.14
N SER A 125 -2.68 -16.66 -9.27
CA SER A 125 -3.00 -17.40 -10.49
C SER A 125 -3.24 -16.48 -11.70
N GLU A 126 -3.72 -15.27 -11.45
CA GLU A 126 -3.86 -14.20 -12.45
C GLU A 126 -2.55 -13.43 -12.73
N GLN A 127 -1.42 -13.80 -12.09
CA GLN A 127 -0.13 -13.09 -12.17
C GLN A 127 -0.18 -11.61 -11.74
N LYS A 128 -1.12 -11.27 -10.86
CA LYS A 128 -1.33 -9.90 -10.34
C LYS A 128 -0.82 -9.70 -8.92
N LEU A 129 -0.46 -10.77 -8.21
CA LEU A 129 0.04 -10.68 -6.84
C LEU A 129 1.54 -10.38 -6.83
N HIS A 130 1.91 -9.14 -6.48
CA HIS A 130 3.32 -8.72 -6.37
C HIS A 130 3.94 -9.00 -4.98
N GLY A 131 3.10 -9.23 -3.97
CA GLY A 131 3.51 -9.49 -2.59
C GLY A 131 2.38 -9.20 -1.61
N ILE A 132 2.67 -9.37 -0.32
CA ILE A 132 1.75 -9.12 0.79
C ILE A 132 2.43 -8.18 1.80
N SER A 133 1.72 -7.17 2.26
CA SER A 133 2.11 -6.28 3.36
C SER A 133 1.21 -6.53 4.57
N VAL A 134 1.78 -6.60 5.76
CA VAL A 134 1.03 -6.86 7.01
C VAL A 134 1.26 -5.70 7.98
N CYS A 135 0.19 -5.16 8.55
CA CYS A 135 0.26 -4.15 9.61
C CYS A 135 -0.35 -4.74 10.89
N SER A 136 0.31 -4.95 12.00
CA SER A 136 1.73 -4.74 12.26
C SER A 136 2.35 -5.93 12.99
N ALA A 137 3.67 -5.92 13.12
CA ALA A 137 4.37 -6.96 13.88
C ALA A 137 4.00 -6.90 15.38
N ASP A 138 3.70 -5.71 15.90
CA ASP A 138 3.30 -5.49 17.29
C ASP A 138 2.00 -6.24 17.62
N ASP A 139 0.92 -6.04 16.84
CA ASP A 139 -0.34 -6.75 17.06
C ASP A 139 -0.22 -8.25 16.74
N SER A 140 0.63 -8.61 15.77
CA SER A 140 0.95 -10.00 15.48
C SER A 140 1.63 -10.68 16.67
N GLN A 141 2.53 -9.99 17.36
CA GLN A 141 3.23 -10.51 18.53
C GLN A 141 2.26 -10.79 19.69
N GLU A 142 1.30 -9.90 19.93
CA GLU A 142 0.25 -10.11 20.95
C GLU A 142 -0.55 -11.40 20.68
N ASN A 143 -0.70 -11.75 19.40
CA ASN A 143 -1.38 -12.95 18.94
C ASN A 143 -0.44 -14.12 18.60
N GLN A 144 0.84 -14.06 19.02
CA GLN A 144 1.86 -15.11 18.81
C GLN A 144 2.20 -15.43 17.34
N PHE A 145 2.11 -14.44 16.46
CA PHE A 145 2.30 -14.56 15.01
C PHE A 145 1.40 -15.66 14.42
N PRO A 146 0.06 -15.50 14.50
CA PRO A 146 -0.90 -16.55 14.20
C PRO A 146 -1.08 -16.82 12.69
N LEU A 147 -0.23 -16.19 11.86
CA LEU A 147 -0.27 -16.23 10.40
C LEU A 147 0.34 -17.50 9.82
#